data_AF-A0A933G105-F1
#
_entry.id   AF-A0A933G105-F1
#
_cell.length_a   1.000
_cell.length_b   1.000
_cell.length_c   1.000
_cell.angle_alpha   90.00
_cell.angle_beta   90.00
_cell.angle_gamma   90.00
#
_symmetry.space_group_name_H-M   'P 1'
#
loop_
_entity.id
_entity.type
_entity.pdbx_description
1 polymer ?
#
loop_
_entity_poly.entity_id
_entity_poly.type
_entity_poly.pdbx_seq_one_letter_code
_entity_poly.pdbx_strand_id
1 'polypeptide(L)'
;MKTRVLLIIGAVLLIAGFAAAACSSDTGELEDRIAVLEQQLSEDHQALTSAVQRTAIVSALNVISAAGLHDIDESIDGGEIPAGAAGGVDAAVVAMASVDWPEELKADADALKASLQQLAEAIDAGDAAAAAPIAAEAHEASHDFSHAASAFVSEAAGLPPHEAEEGDHAE
;
A
#
# COMPACT_ATOMS: atom_id res chain seq x y z
N MET A 1 65.19 32.24 -50.48
CA MET A 1 63.77 31.90 -50.76
C MET A 1 63.28 30.60 -50.08
N LYS A 2 63.90 30.11 -48.99
CA LYS A 2 63.53 28.84 -48.33
C LYS A 2 63.04 28.96 -46.88
N THR A 3 63.08 30.15 -46.28
CA THR A 3 62.81 30.34 -44.84
C THR A 3 61.41 30.90 -44.53
N ARG A 4 60.61 31.24 -45.54
CA ARG A 4 59.27 31.83 -45.35
C ARG A 4 58.11 30.83 -45.50
N VAL A 5 58.38 29.60 -45.93
CA VAL A 5 57.35 28.56 -46.16
C VAL A 5 57.07 27.74 -44.89
N LEU A 6 58.00 27.70 -43.93
CA LEU A 6 57.83 26.90 -42.70
C LEU A 6 56.91 27.53 -41.63
N LEU A 7 56.67 28.84 -41.68
CA LEU A 7 55.87 29.53 -40.66
C LEU A 7 54.35 29.51 -40.90
N ILE A 8 53.91 29.14 -42.11
CA ILE A 8 52.47 29.13 -42.45
C ILE A 8 51.83 27.76 -42.15
N ILE A 9 52.61 26.67 -42.15
CA ILE A 9 52.09 25.32 -41.86
C ILE A 9 51.87 25.10 -40.35
N GLY A 10 52.62 25.79 -39.48
CA GLY A 10 52.43 25.71 -38.03
C GLY A 10 51.15 26.37 -37.51
N ALA A 11 50.65 27.40 -38.20
CA ALA A 11 49.43 28.11 -37.78
C ALA A 11 48.13 27.43 -38.21
N VAL A 12 48.16 26.62 -39.28
CA VAL A 12 46.97 25.90 -39.78
C VAL A 12 46.71 24.60 -39.00
N LEU A 13 47.75 23.97 -38.45
CA LEU A 13 47.60 22.77 -37.60
C LEU A 13 47.12 23.08 -36.16
N LEU A 14 47.16 24.34 -35.73
CA LEU A 14 46.66 24.76 -34.41
C LEU A 14 45.17 25.14 -34.41
N ILE A 15 44.58 25.37 -35.59
CA ILE A 15 43.15 25.72 -35.72
C ILE A 15 42.28 24.47 -35.95
N ALA A 16 42.86 23.38 -36.49
CA ALA A 16 42.15 22.11 -36.63
C ALA A 16 42.00 21.31 -35.32
N GLY A 17 42.76 21.66 -34.26
CA GLY A 17 42.67 21.02 -32.94
C GLY A 17 41.54 21.54 -32.06
N PHE A 18 40.99 22.72 -32.33
CA PHE A 18 39.93 23.32 -31.50
C PHE A 18 38.51 23.02 -31.97
N ALA A 19 38.32 22.48 -33.19
CA ALA A 19 36.99 22.15 -33.69
C ALA A 19 36.44 20.81 -33.16
N ALA A 20 37.28 19.94 -32.60
CA ALA A 20 36.86 18.66 -32.02
C ALA A 20 36.44 18.75 -30.54
N ALA A 21 36.87 19.79 -29.82
CA ALA A 21 36.58 19.96 -28.39
C ALA A 21 35.31 20.80 -28.10
N ALA A 22 34.73 21.45 -29.11
CA ALA A 22 33.54 22.29 -28.96
C ALA A 22 32.21 21.55 -29.23
N CYS A 23 32.26 20.28 -29.65
CA CYS A 23 31.08 19.43 -29.86
C CYS A 23 30.97 18.28 -28.85
N SER A 24 31.86 18.20 -27.85
CA SER A 24 31.84 17.14 -26.82
C SER A 24 31.30 17.59 -25.47
N SER A 25 30.85 18.85 -25.34
CA SER A 25 30.40 19.43 -24.07
C SER A 25 28.90 19.36 -23.83
N ASP A 26 28.11 18.92 -24.83
CA ASP A 26 26.64 18.93 -24.75
C ASP A 26 26.06 17.59 -24.26
N THR A 27 26.81 16.49 -24.38
CA THR A 27 26.32 15.16 -23.96
C THR A 27 26.46 14.91 -22.46
N GLY A 28 27.49 15.46 -21.80
CA GLY A 28 27.71 15.25 -20.36
C GLY A 28 26.61 15.90 -19.49
N GLU A 29 26.15 17.11 -19.84
CA GLU A 29 25.03 17.76 -19.13
C GLU A 29 23.73 16.95 -19.31
N LEU A 30 23.52 16.36 -20.48
CA LEU A 30 22.36 15.51 -20.73
C LEU A 30 22.43 14.21 -19.95
N GLU A 31 23.60 13.57 -19.84
CA GLU A 31 23.81 12.37 -19.03
C GLU A 31 23.54 12.63 -17.55
N ASP A 32 24.05 13.73 -17.00
CA ASP A 32 23.79 14.12 -15.61
C ASP A 32 22.30 14.39 -15.36
N ARG A 33 21.62 15.06 -16.30
CA ARG A 33 20.18 15.32 -16.22
C ARG A 33 19.37 14.03 -16.30
N ILE A 34 19.75 13.07 -17.13
CA ILE A 34 19.10 11.75 -17.21
C ILE A 34 19.23 11.04 -15.86
N ALA A 35 20.42 10.99 -15.28
CA ALA A 35 20.64 10.34 -13.98
C ALA A 35 19.78 10.95 -12.87
N VAL A 36 19.65 12.29 -12.84
CA VAL A 36 18.77 12.97 -11.89
C VAL A 36 17.31 12.62 -12.12
N LEU A 37 16.84 12.61 -13.37
CA LEU A 37 15.44 12.28 -13.69
C LEU A 37 15.10 10.82 -13.38
N GLU A 38 16.02 9.89 -13.62
CA GLU A 38 15.84 8.47 -13.29
C GLU A 38 15.73 8.27 -11.77
N GLN A 39 16.58 8.96 -10.99
CA GLN A 39 16.50 8.94 -9.54
C GLN A 39 15.16 9.52 -9.05
N GLN A 40 14.77 10.68 -9.57
CA GLN A 40 13.55 11.37 -9.16
C GLN A 40 12.30 10.55 -9.52
N LEU A 41 12.29 9.92 -10.69
CA LEU A 41 11.21 9.01 -11.10
C LEU A 41 11.11 7.78 -10.17
N SER A 42 12.25 7.24 -9.73
CA SER A 42 12.28 6.11 -8.78
C SER A 42 11.68 6.51 -7.43
N GLU A 43 12.07 7.67 -6.90
CA GLU A 43 11.56 8.23 -5.64
C GLU A 43 10.06 8.52 -5.72
N ASP A 44 9.60 9.17 -6.79
CA ASP A 44 8.19 9.48 -7.02
C ASP A 44 7.36 8.21 -7.16
N HIS A 45 7.87 7.19 -7.87
CA HIS A 45 7.20 5.91 -8.02
C HIS A 45 7.07 5.17 -6.68
N GLN A 46 8.12 5.20 -5.85
CA GLN A 46 8.06 4.62 -4.51
C GLN A 46 7.04 5.37 -3.63
N ALA A 47 7.06 6.71 -3.63
CA ALA A 47 6.14 7.53 -2.86
C ALA A 47 4.68 7.30 -3.26
N LEU A 48 4.40 7.24 -4.56
CA LEU A 48 3.08 6.94 -5.10
C LEU A 48 2.61 5.54 -4.69
N THR A 49 3.48 4.54 -4.82
CA THR A 49 3.17 3.15 -4.45
C THR A 49 2.79 3.05 -2.98
N SER A 50 3.57 3.65 -2.08
CA SER A 50 3.26 3.68 -0.64
C SER A 50 1.96 4.43 -0.34
N ALA A 51 1.67 5.53 -1.03
CA ALA A 51 0.41 6.27 -0.85
C ALA A 51 -0.81 5.46 -1.31
N VAL A 52 -0.71 4.76 -2.44
CA VAL A 52 -1.76 3.87 -2.95
C VAL A 52 -1.99 2.71 -1.98
N GLN A 53 -0.93 2.07 -1.47
CA GLN A 53 -1.04 0.99 -0.50
C GLN A 53 -1.75 1.43 0.78
N ARG A 54 -1.36 2.57 1.38
CA ARG A 54 -2.06 3.11 2.56
C ARG A 54 -3.54 3.40 2.30
N THR A 55 -3.85 3.96 1.14
CA THR A 55 -5.23 4.25 0.74
C THR A 55 -6.05 2.96 0.59
N ALA A 56 -5.45 1.91 0.02
CA ALA A 56 -6.07 0.60 -0.12
C ALA A 56 -6.37 -0.03 1.25
N ILE A 57 -5.43 0.04 2.19
CA ILE A 57 -5.61 -0.43 3.57
C ILE A 57 -6.79 0.30 4.24
N VAL A 58 -6.78 1.64 4.23
CA VAL A 58 -7.89 2.44 4.83
C VAL A 58 -9.23 2.12 4.17
N SER A 59 -9.25 1.92 2.86
CA SER A 59 -10.47 1.55 2.15
C SER A 59 -10.98 0.17 2.58
N ALA A 60 -10.09 -0.82 2.74
CA ALA A 60 -10.46 -2.13 3.24
C ALA A 60 -10.99 -2.08 4.67
N LEU A 61 -10.34 -1.32 5.56
CA LEU A 61 -10.81 -1.12 6.94
C LEU A 61 -12.22 -0.51 6.99
N ASN A 62 -12.52 0.46 6.12
CA ASN A 62 -13.86 1.02 6.03
C ASN A 62 -14.90 -0.01 5.55
N VAL A 63 -14.54 -0.90 4.62
CA VAL A 63 -15.45 -1.97 4.17
C VAL A 63 -15.68 -3.01 5.26
N ILE A 64 -14.64 -3.41 5.98
CA ILE A 64 -14.73 -4.35 7.12
C ILE A 64 -15.60 -3.75 8.22
N SER A 65 -15.38 -2.49 8.59
CA SER A 65 -16.22 -1.78 9.56
C SER A 65 -17.68 -1.71 9.11
N ALA A 66 -17.92 -1.42 7.83
CA ALA A 66 -19.27 -1.37 7.26
C ALA A 66 -19.95 -2.75 7.18
N ALA A 67 -19.21 -3.86 7.29
CA ALA A 67 -19.80 -5.20 7.36
C ALA A 67 -20.55 -5.44 8.69
N GLY A 68 -20.27 -4.64 9.73
CA GLY A 68 -21.03 -4.70 10.99
C GLY A 68 -20.85 -6.02 11.74
N LEU A 69 -19.62 -6.52 11.83
CA LEU A 69 -19.33 -7.86 12.39
C LEU A 69 -19.76 -8.01 13.85
N HIS A 70 -19.69 -6.94 14.65
CA HIS A 70 -20.22 -6.91 16.02
C HIS A 70 -21.73 -7.17 16.04
N ASP A 71 -22.53 -6.39 15.30
CA ASP A 71 -23.98 -6.56 15.23
C ASP A 71 -24.38 -7.95 14.68
N ILE A 72 -23.58 -8.49 13.74
CA ILE A 72 -23.75 -9.85 13.20
C ILE A 72 -23.51 -10.89 14.30
N ASP A 73 -22.42 -10.77 15.06
CA ASP A 73 -22.07 -11.64 16.17
C ASP A 73 -23.19 -11.68 17.23
N GLU A 74 -23.57 -10.50 17.74
CA GLU A 74 -24.65 -10.39 18.74
C GLU A 74 -25.98 -10.99 18.27
N SER A 75 -26.35 -10.73 17.00
CA SER A 75 -27.59 -11.26 16.44
C SER A 75 -27.56 -12.78 16.29
N ILE A 76 -26.44 -13.33 15.79
CA ILE A 76 -26.27 -14.77 15.59
C ILE A 76 -26.22 -15.50 16.94
N ASP A 77 -25.57 -14.94 17.96
CA ASP A 77 -25.62 -15.47 19.34
C ASP A 77 -27.05 -15.45 19.91
N GLY A 78 -27.83 -14.42 19.56
CA GLY A 78 -29.27 -14.35 19.81
C GLY A 78 -30.13 -15.36 19.02
N GLY A 79 -29.53 -16.13 18.09
CA GLY A 79 -30.17 -17.15 17.28
C GLY A 79 -30.76 -16.65 15.97
N GLU A 80 -30.40 -15.45 15.51
CA GLU A 80 -30.87 -14.85 14.27
C GLU A 80 -29.70 -14.50 13.34
N ILE A 81 -29.74 -14.95 12.08
CA ILE A 81 -28.81 -14.46 11.06
C ILE A 81 -29.41 -13.20 10.44
N PRO A 82 -28.78 -12.01 10.60
CA PRO A 82 -29.34 -10.76 10.09
C PRO A 82 -29.51 -10.77 8.57
N ALA A 83 -30.58 -10.12 8.10
CA ALA A 83 -30.76 -9.89 6.67
C ALA A 83 -29.60 -9.06 6.11
N GLY A 84 -28.93 -9.58 5.08
CA GLY A 84 -27.80 -8.89 4.43
C GLY A 84 -26.42 -9.23 5.02
N ALA A 85 -26.35 -10.02 6.11
CA ALA A 85 -25.08 -10.42 6.71
C ALA A 85 -24.12 -11.08 5.69
N ALA A 86 -24.63 -12.00 4.86
CA ALA A 86 -23.85 -12.66 3.80
C ALA A 86 -23.17 -11.65 2.86
N GLY A 87 -23.94 -10.66 2.36
CA GLY A 87 -23.41 -9.66 1.44
C GLY A 87 -22.38 -8.72 2.08
N GLY A 88 -22.55 -8.40 3.37
CA GLY A 88 -21.58 -7.61 4.14
C GLY A 88 -20.27 -8.35 4.34
N VAL A 89 -20.34 -9.61 4.79
CA VAL A 89 -19.15 -10.45 5.01
C VAL A 89 -18.42 -10.74 3.70
N ASP A 90 -19.15 -11.04 2.61
CA ASP A 90 -18.55 -11.23 1.28
C ASP A 90 -17.80 -9.99 0.80
N ALA A 91 -18.36 -8.80 1.00
CA ALA A 91 -17.69 -7.56 0.65
C ALA A 91 -16.39 -7.36 1.45
N ALA A 92 -16.39 -7.73 2.74
CA ALA A 92 -15.19 -7.71 3.57
C ALA A 92 -14.13 -8.72 3.08
N VAL A 93 -14.52 -9.95 2.71
CA VAL A 93 -13.61 -10.94 2.10
C VAL A 93 -12.96 -10.39 0.83
N VAL A 94 -13.75 -9.79 -0.07
CA VAL A 94 -13.25 -9.19 -1.32
C VAL A 94 -12.29 -8.04 -1.03
N ALA A 95 -12.61 -7.18 -0.06
CA ALA A 95 -11.74 -6.08 0.33
C ALA A 95 -10.39 -6.60 0.85
N MET A 96 -10.41 -7.59 1.73
CA MET A 96 -9.19 -8.22 2.25
C MET A 96 -8.33 -8.87 1.16
N ALA A 97 -8.96 -9.47 0.15
CA ALA A 97 -8.27 -10.08 -0.98
C ALA A 97 -7.73 -9.06 -2.01
N SER A 98 -8.18 -7.80 -1.97
CA SER A 98 -7.85 -6.78 -2.97
C SER A 98 -6.66 -5.90 -2.58
N VAL A 99 -6.20 -5.99 -1.34
CA VAL A 99 -5.07 -5.20 -0.84
C VAL A 99 -3.78 -5.99 -0.96
N ASP A 100 -2.74 -5.35 -1.51
CA ASP A 100 -1.37 -5.85 -1.43
C ASP A 100 -0.81 -5.51 -0.05
N TRP A 101 -1.06 -6.41 0.91
CA TRP A 101 -0.72 -6.18 2.32
C TRP A 101 0.80 -6.07 2.51
N PRO A 102 1.28 -5.09 3.29
CA PRO A 102 2.69 -5.01 3.68
C PRO A 102 3.08 -6.25 4.50
N GLU A 103 4.35 -6.64 4.43
CA GLU A 103 4.85 -7.89 5.03
C GLU A 103 4.49 -7.99 6.51
N GLU A 104 4.54 -6.87 7.23
CA GLU A 104 4.23 -6.76 8.66
C GLU A 104 2.76 -7.09 9.00
N LEU A 105 1.83 -6.89 8.06
CA LEU A 105 0.39 -7.15 8.26
C LEU A 105 -0.08 -8.41 7.55
N LYS A 106 0.75 -8.99 6.68
CA LYS A 106 0.32 -10.02 5.72
C LYS A 106 -0.26 -11.25 6.40
N ALA A 107 0.40 -11.75 7.44
CA ALA A 107 -0.05 -12.94 8.15
C ALA A 107 -1.41 -12.73 8.82
N ASP A 108 -1.59 -11.60 9.52
CA ASP A 108 -2.84 -11.26 10.21
C ASP A 108 -3.97 -10.98 9.21
N ALA A 109 -3.65 -10.35 8.08
CA ALA A 109 -4.61 -10.11 7.00
C ALA A 109 -5.09 -11.43 6.36
N ASP A 110 -4.17 -12.38 6.12
CA ASP A 110 -4.50 -13.70 5.61
C ASP A 110 -5.34 -14.50 6.62
N ALA A 111 -5.07 -14.36 7.92
CA ALA A 111 -5.85 -14.98 8.99
C ALA A 111 -7.27 -14.41 9.08
N LEU A 112 -7.44 -13.07 9.15
CA LEU A 112 -8.75 -12.45 9.18
C LEU A 112 -9.57 -12.81 7.94
N LYS A 113 -8.97 -12.77 6.74
CA LYS A 113 -9.64 -13.20 5.51
C LYS A 113 -10.18 -14.63 5.62
N ALA A 114 -9.40 -15.55 6.17
CA ALA A 114 -9.83 -16.94 6.36
C ALA A 114 -10.99 -17.04 7.38
N SER A 115 -10.97 -16.27 8.47
CA SER A 115 -12.08 -16.21 9.42
C SER A 115 -13.35 -15.63 8.80
N LEU A 116 -13.23 -14.57 7.99
CA LEU A 116 -14.37 -14.00 7.25
C LEU A 116 -14.95 -14.99 6.22
N GLN A 117 -14.10 -15.78 5.55
CA GLN A 117 -14.57 -16.84 4.64
C GLN A 117 -15.34 -17.92 5.39
N GLN A 118 -14.85 -18.37 6.54
CA GLN A 118 -15.56 -19.33 7.39
C GLN A 118 -16.90 -18.77 7.87
N LEU A 119 -16.96 -17.50 8.25
CA LEU A 119 -18.19 -16.85 8.63
C LEU A 119 -19.19 -16.77 7.47
N ALA A 120 -18.74 -16.40 6.27
CA ALA A 120 -19.60 -16.38 5.08
C ALA A 120 -20.22 -17.75 4.81
N GLU A 121 -19.40 -18.81 4.85
CA GLU A 121 -19.86 -20.19 4.68
C GLU A 121 -20.88 -20.60 5.76
N ALA A 122 -20.66 -20.20 7.02
CA ALA A 122 -21.55 -20.49 8.13
C ALA A 122 -22.90 -19.76 8.01
N ILE A 123 -22.88 -18.49 7.59
CA ILE A 123 -24.07 -17.70 7.32
C ILE A 123 -24.88 -18.33 6.18
N ASP A 124 -24.23 -18.75 5.10
CA ASP A 124 -24.87 -19.39 3.95
C ASP A 124 -25.50 -20.75 4.29
N ALA A 125 -24.95 -21.45 5.28
CA ALA A 125 -25.54 -22.68 5.80
C ALA A 125 -26.87 -22.44 6.55
N GLY A 126 -27.13 -21.21 7.01
CA GLY A 126 -28.40 -20.81 7.62
C GLY A 126 -28.66 -21.35 9.02
N ASP A 127 -27.63 -21.90 9.69
CA ASP A 127 -27.72 -22.42 11.06
C ASP A 127 -27.02 -21.44 12.02
N ALA A 128 -27.83 -20.57 12.65
CA ALA A 128 -27.33 -19.55 13.57
C ALA A 128 -26.54 -20.16 14.76
N ALA A 129 -27.00 -21.30 15.29
CA ALA A 129 -26.32 -21.93 16.43
C ALA A 129 -24.94 -22.45 16.05
N ALA A 130 -24.77 -22.96 14.82
CA ALA A 130 -23.48 -23.36 14.30
C ALA A 130 -22.59 -22.16 13.90
N ALA A 131 -23.19 -21.06 13.46
CA ALA A 131 -22.48 -19.86 13.04
C ALA A 131 -21.99 -18.99 14.22
N ALA A 132 -22.65 -19.03 15.38
CA ALA A 132 -22.34 -18.18 16.54
C ALA A 132 -20.85 -18.18 16.95
N PRO A 133 -20.19 -19.33 17.22
CA PRO A 133 -18.78 -19.32 17.59
C PRO A 133 -17.85 -18.79 16.47
N ILE A 134 -18.27 -18.92 15.21
CA ILE A 134 -17.49 -18.44 14.05
C ILE A 134 -17.65 -16.93 13.90
N ALA A 135 -18.84 -16.39 14.17
CA ALA A 135 -19.12 -14.96 14.16
C ALA A 135 -18.29 -14.24 15.23
N ALA A 136 -18.28 -14.76 16.46
CA ALA A 136 -17.46 -14.24 17.55
C ALA A 136 -15.97 -14.23 17.19
N GLU A 137 -15.44 -15.35 16.65
CA GLU A 137 -14.02 -15.42 16.24
C GLU A 137 -13.68 -14.40 15.14
N ALA A 138 -14.56 -14.24 14.14
CA ALA A 138 -14.35 -13.28 13.06
C ALA A 138 -14.46 -11.82 13.54
N HIS A 139 -15.36 -11.54 14.48
CA HIS A 139 -15.52 -10.24 15.13
C HIS A 139 -14.25 -9.84 15.91
N GLU A 140 -13.76 -10.71 16.80
CA GLU A 140 -12.54 -10.45 17.57
C GLU A 140 -11.29 -10.31 16.67
N ALA A 141 -11.12 -11.21 15.69
CA ALA A 141 -10.03 -11.13 14.73
C ALA A 141 -10.07 -9.82 13.92
N SER A 142 -11.27 -9.31 13.62
CA SER A 142 -11.45 -8.03 12.94
C SER A 142 -11.04 -6.85 13.83
N HIS A 143 -11.34 -6.89 15.14
CA HIS A 143 -10.89 -5.87 16.10
C HIS A 143 -9.37 -5.80 16.14
N ASP A 144 -8.71 -6.92 16.42
CA ASP A 144 -7.26 -7.00 16.54
C ASP A 144 -6.57 -6.51 15.27
N PHE A 145 -7.03 -7.00 14.11
CA PHE A 145 -6.47 -6.61 12.83
C PHE A 145 -6.69 -5.12 12.52
N SER A 146 -7.88 -4.59 12.79
CA SER A 146 -8.20 -3.19 12.51
C SER A 146 -7.34 -2.25 13.34
N HIS A 147 -7.04 -2.60 14.59
CA HIS A 147 -6.09 -1.88 15.43
C HIS A 147 -4.68 -1.90 14.85
N ALA A 148 -4.16 -3.09 14.51
CA ALA A 148 -2.83 -3.25 13.93
C ALA A 148 -2.65 -2.48 12.61
N ALA A 149 -3.60 -2.61 11.69
CA ALA A 149 -3.58 -1.95 10.40
C ALA A 149 -3.75 -0.42 10.51
N SER A 150 -4.59 0.07 11.43
CA SER A 150 -4.74 1.50 11.69
C SER A 150 -3.47 2.11 12.28
N ALA A 151 -2.80 1.39 13.19
CA ALA A 151 -1.52 1.81 13.75
C ALA A 151 -0.45 1.90 12.65
N PHE A 152 -0.34 0.88 11.79
CA PHE A 152 0.58 0.87 10.66
C PHE A 152 0.37 2.09 9.73
N VAL A 153 -0.88 2.36 9.33
CA VAL A 153 -1.16 3.48 8.42
C VAL A 153 -0.88 4.83 9.10
N SER A 154 -1.20 4.96 10.39
CA SER A 154 -0.98 6.19 11.15
C SER A 154 0.52 6.50 11.28
N GLU A 155 1.32 5.50 11.65
CA GLU A 155 2.78 5.61 11.72
C GLU A 155 3.36 6.00 10.35
N ALA A 156 2.96 5.30 9.30
CA ALA A 156 3.42 5.57 7.94
C ALA A 156 2.97 6.95 7.41
N ALA A 157 1.95 7.57 8.00
CA ALA A 157 1.50 8.92 7.72
C ALA A 157 2.18 9.99 8.61
N GLY A 158 3.02 9.59 9.57
CA GLY A 158 3.65 10.49 10.54
C GLY A 158 2.66 11.08 11.55
N LEU A 159 1.53 10.41 11.76
CA LEU A 159 0.55 10.79 12.78
C LEU A 159 0.98 10.20 14.14
N PRO A 160 0.70 10.90 15.26
CA PRO A 160 0.98 10.35 16.57
C PRO A 160 0.19 9.04 16.76
N PRO A 161 0.74 8.07 17.51
CA PRO A 161 -0.04 6.90 17.90
C PRO A 161 -1.30 7.39 18.62
N HIS A 162 -2.45 6.82 18.26
CA HIS A 162 -3.65 7.02 19.05
C HIS A 162 -3.38 6.34 20.40
N GLU A 163 -3.15 7.12 21.46
CA GLU A 163 -3.23 6.56 22.80
C GLU A 163 -4.65 5.98 22.89
N ALA A 164 -4.75 4.66 22.99
CA ALA A 164 -6.00 4.04 23.35
C ALA A 164 -6.32 4.64 24.72
N GLU A 165 -7.25 5.59 24.79
CA GLU A 165 -7.92 5.82 26.06
C GLU A 165 -8.47 4.45 26.44
N GLU A 166 -7.99 3.90 27.56
CA GLU A 166 -8.57 2.73 28.22
C GLU A 166 -10.01 3.09 28.61
N GLY A 167 -10.88 3.15 27.62
CA GLY A 167 -12.30 3.33 27.75
C GLY A 167 -12.85 2.00 28.21
N ASP A 168 -13.13 1.95 29.51
CA ASP A 168 -14.08 1.07 30.17
C ASP A 168 -15.23 0.65 29.22
N HIS A 169 -15.05 -0.46 28.50
CA HIS A 169 -16.13 -1.14 27.79
C HIS A 169 -16.94 -1.93 28.82
N ALA A 170 -17.64 -1.18 29.67
CA ALA A 170 -18.80 -1.65 30.39
C ALA A 170 -20.02 -1.28 29.56
N GLU A 171 -20.54 -2.23 28.78
CA GLU A 171 -21.97 -2.59 28.69
C GLU A 171 -22.14 -3.83 27.80
#